data_AF-A0A4Z2HVB1-F1
#
_entry.id   AF-A0A4Z2HVB1-F1
#
_cell.length_a   1.000
_cell.length_b   1.000
_cell.length_c   1.000
_cell.angle_alpha   90.00
_cell.angle_beta   90.00
_cell.angle_gamma   90.00
#
_symmetry.space_group_name_H-M   'P 1'
#
loop_
_entity.id
_entity.type
_entity.pdbx_description
1 polymer ?
#
loop_
_entity_poly.entity_id
_entity_poly.type
_entity_poly.pdbx_seq_one_letter_code
_entity_poly.pdbx_strand_id
1 'polypeptide(L)'
;MRCNLLAMWVELQPPGLKQSEATSGTAQWYSLLLQYAMQICLYGEPRKFDPNFRGPVQNRSCTDVVCCVIFIVVIIGYIALGTVAWINGDPRKVVYPTDSHGQFCGPQNTPNANKSILFYFNMLKCANPAVLINLQCPTTQLCVSKCPDRFATLLDSWSASDWNYYKQFCKPGFELSSKSILEVIRDEDCPSMIVPSRPCEYIRITVTTTAHCLFAGPLNKCVSVLQRCFPDFITRNGSLTVANETIFKDGNNNKRSVSDLKDAAK
;
A
#
# COMPACT_ATOMS: atom_id res chain seq x y z
N MET A 1 -8.89 13.44 44.80
CA MET A 1 -7.75 12.59 44.42
C MET A 1 -7.69 12.58 42.89
N ARG A 2 -6.70 13.24 42.29
CA ARG A 2 -6.48 13.18 40.83
C ARG A 2 -5.62 11.94 40.54
N CYS A 3 -6.22 10.92 39.96
CA CYS A 3 -5.49 9.93 39.18
C CYS A 3 -5.05 10.61 37.88
N ASN A 4 -3.82 11.13 37.85
CA ASN A 4 -3.12 11.41 36.61
C ASN A 4 -2.14 10.25 36.40
N LEU A 5 -2.57 9.26 35.64
CA LEU A 5 -1.66 8.34 34.96
C LEU A 5 -1.66 8.77 33.49
N LEU A 6 -0.46 8.86 32.91
CA LEU A 6 -0.10 9.22 31.52
C LEU A 6 0.29 10.68 31.28
N ALA A 7 1.57 10.97 31.54
CA ALA A 7 2.42 11.67 30.58
C ALA A 7 3.86 11.19 30.82
N MET A 8 4.21 10.06 30.21
CA MET A 8 5.58 9.57 30.15
C MET A 8 6.03 9.70 28.70
N TRP A 9 6.62 10.84 28.36
CA TRP A 9 7.48 10.99 27.20
C TRP A 9 8.82 11.47 27.71
N VAL A 10 9.77 10.54 27.67
CA VAL A 10 11.16 10.68 28.11
C VAL A 10 11.96 11.36 27.00
N GLU A 11 12.71 12.38 27.42
CA GLU A 11 13.93 12.94 26.85
C GLU A 11 14.67 12.04 25.85
N LEU A 12 14.92 12.53 24.62
CA LEU A 12 16.13 12.19 23.87
C LEU A 12 16.52 13.35 22.96
N GLN A 13 17.52 14.11 23.41
CA GLN A 13 18.25 15.10 22.63
C GLN A 13 19.65 14.53 22.33
N PRO A 14 20.08 14.42 21.07
CA PRO A 14 21.51 14.37 20.75
C PRO A 14 22.01 15.74 20.26
N PRO A 15 23.25 16.13 20.63
CA PRO A 15 23.80 17.43 20.26
C PRO A 15 24.56 17.38 18.93
N GLY A 16 24.51 18.50 18.22
CA GLY A 16 25.60 18.94 17.35
C GLY A 16 25.46 18.60 15.88
N LEU A 17 25.04 19.58 15.07
CA LEU A 17 25.48 19.69 13.68
C LEU A 17 25.63 21.18 13.31
N LYS A 18 26.82 21.51 12.81
CA LYS A 18 27.28 22.84 12.42
C LYS A 18 26.44 23.40 11.26
N GLN A 19 26.09 24.68 11.36
CA GLN A 19 25.61 25.48 10.25
C GLN A 19 26.77 25.77 9.28
N SER A 20 26.56 25.50 7.99
CA SER A 20 27.22 26.25 6.92
C SER A 20 26.16 26.66 5.89
N GLU A 21 25.95 27.97 5.89
CA GLU A 21 25.37 28.89 4.90
C GLU A 21 24.71 28.34 3.62
N ALA A 22 23.46 28.77 3.42
CA ALA A 22 22.94 29.11 2.10
C ALA A 22 22.09 30.39 2.20
N THR A 23 22.67 31.49 1.71
CA THR A 23 22.10 32.82 1.54
C THR A 23 21.01 32.85 0.47
N SER A 24 19.86 33.47 0.74
CA SER A 24 19.07 34.26 -0.25
C SER A 24 17.78 34.83 0.36
N GLY A 25 17.77 36.14 0.65
CA GLY A 25 16.74 37.14 0.30
C GLY A 25 15.28 37.06 0.80
N THR A 26 14.71 35.89 1.09
CA THR A 26 13.30 35.72 1.50
C THR A 26 13.14 35.22 2.94
N ALA A 27 14.25 34.94 3.61
CA ALA A 27 14.31 34.39 4.97
C ALA A 27 14.02 35.41 6.09
N GLN A 28 14.00 36.72 5.80
CA GLN A 28 13.94 37.76 6.84
C GLN A 28 12.52 37.96 7.41
N TRP A 29 11.49 37.83 6.58
CA TRP A 29 10.10 37.94 7.06
C TRP A 29 9.60 36.67 7.77
N TYR A 30 10.05 35.49 7.30
CA TYR A 30 9.73 34.22 7.94
C TYR A 30 10.41 34.05 9.31
N SER A 31 11.67 34.50 9.45
CA SER A 31 12.37 34.47 10.74
C SER A 31 11.76 35.45 11.75
N LEU A 32 11.38 36.66 11.33
CA LEU A 32 10.68 37.62 12.19
C LEU A 32 9.29 37.13 12.63
N LEU A 33 8.52 36.49 11.74
CA LEU A 33 7.22 35.91 12.07
C LEU A 33 7.32 34.70 13.00
N LEU A 34 8.30 33.82 12.81
CA LEU A 34 8.56 32.69 13.71
C LEU A 34 9.03 33.16 15.10
N GLN A 35 9.81 34.24 15.15
CA GLN A 35 10.26 34.81 16.43
C GLN A 35 9.12 35.53 17.17
N TYR A 36 8.19 36.19 16.47
CA TYR A 36 6.98 36.76 17.07
C TYR A 36 5.98 35.67 17.52
N ALA A 37 5.77 34.63 16.73
CA ALA A 37 4.84 33.53 17.06
C ALA A 37 5.34 32.69 18.26
N MET A 38 6.65 32.48 18.38
CA MET A 38 7.25 31.77 19.52
C MET A 38 7.18 32.59 20.82
N GLN A 39 7.16 33.93 20.74
CA GLN A 39 7.00 34.82 21.89
C GLN A 39 5.56 34.80 22.46
N ILE A 40 4.54 34.61 21.62
CA ILE A 40 3.12 34.61 22.04
C ILE A 40 2.76 33.32 22.79
N CYS A 41 3.40 32.18 22.50
CA CYS A 41 3.07 30.90 23.12
C CYS A 41 3.80 30.62 24.46
N LEU A 42 4.88 31.33 24.80
CA LEU A 42 5.72 31.00 25.97
C LEU A 42 5.54 31.91 27.19
N TYR A 43 4.78 33.01 27.11
CA TYR A 43 4.50 33.85 28.28
C TYR A 43 3.07 34.40 28.22
N GLY A 44 2.10 33.57 28.57
CA GLY A 44 0.78 34.09 28.97
C GLY A 44 0.92 34.86 30.28
N GLU A 45 0.30 36.04 30.39
CA GLU A 45 0.32 36.80 31.65
C GLU A 45 -0.14 35.93 32.82
N PRO A 46 0.52 36.00 33.99
CA PRO A 46 0.10 35.29 35.17
C PRO A 46 -1.34 35.70 35.50
N ARG A 47 -2.23 34.72 35.64
CA ARG A 47 -3.63 34.94 36.04
C ARG A 47 -3.65 35.74 37.34
N LYS A 48 -4.10 37.00 37.27
CA LYS A 48 -4.32 37.84 38.45
C LYS A 48 -5.39 37.18 39.33
N PHE A 49 -5.15 37.13 40.62
CA PHE A 49 -6.09 36.59 41.60
C PHE A 49 -7.36 37.44 41.58
N ASP A 50 -8.48 36.86 41.15
CA ASP A 50 -9.79 37.51 41.20
C ASP A 50 -10.31 37.44 42.65
N PRO A 51 -10.45 38.57 43.37
CA PRO A 51 -10.94 38.58 44.74
C PRO A 51 -12.42 38.15 44.85
N ASN A 52 -13.15 38.14 43.72
CA ASN A 52 -14.49 37.58 43.64
C ASN A 52 -14.49 36.11 43.20
N PHE A 53 -13.34 35.44 43.22
CA PHE A 53 -13.23 34.00 42.98
C PHE A 53 -13.95 33.25 44.10
N ARG A 54 -15.25 33.08 43.89
CA ARG A 54 -16.05 32.08 44.58
C ARG A 54 -15.40 30.76 44.24
N GLY A 55 -14.69 30.19 45.21
CA GLY A 55 -13.99 28.91 45.08
C GLY A 55 -14.88 27.82 44.47
N PRO A 56 -14.33 26.65 44.13
CA PRO A 56 -15.10 25.59 43.49
C PRO A 56 -16.42 25.35 44.24
N VAL A 57 -17.54 25.70 43.58
CA VAL A 57 -18.91 25.62 44.12
C VAL A 57 -19.06 24.30 44.87
N GLN A 58 -19.32 24.34 46.18
CA GLN A 58 -19.25 23.16 47.05
C GLN A 58 -20.34 22.12 46.74
N ASN A 59 -21.50 22.56 46.22
CA ASN A 59 -22.61 21.70 45.81
C ASN A 59 -22.58 21.44 44.30
N ARG A 60 -21.63 20.62 43.82
CA ARG A 60 -21.73 20.03 42.47
C ARG A 60 -22.08 18.56 42.63
N SER A 61 -23.30 18.20 42.25
CA SER A 61 -23.66 16.80 41.98
C SER A 61 -22.80 16.30 40.81
N CYS A 62 -22.23 15.10 40.92
CA CYS A 62 -21.35 14.55 39.88
C CYS A 62 -22.10 14.40 38.55
N THR A 63 -21.91 15.36 37.65
CA THR A 63 -22.47 15.33 36.28
C THR A 63 -21.85 14.24 35.41
N ASP A 64 -20.78 13.58 35.89
CA ASP A 64 -19.99 12.62 35.13
C ASP A 64 -20.37 11.15 35.37
N VAL A 65 -21.33 10.87 36.25
CA VAL A 65 -21.70 9.47 36.60
C VAL A 65 -22.32 8.76 35.39
N VAL A 66 -23.24 9.42 34.69
CA VAL A 66 -23.88 8.86 33.49
C VAL A 66 -22.86 8.67 32.36
N CYS A 67 -21.96 9.63 32.16
CA CYS A 67 -20.88 9.54 31.18
C CYS A 67 -19.90 8.42 31.51
N CYS A 68 -19.57 8.20 32.79
CA CYS A 68 -18.72 7.09 33.24
C CYS A 68 -19.36 5.73 32.96
N VAL A 69 -20.67 5.58 33.20
CA VAL A 69 -21.39 4.33 32.90
C VAL A 69 -21.36 4.04 31.40
N ILE A 70 -21.64 5.04 30.56
CA ILE A 70 -21.58 4.90 29.09
C ILE A 70 -20.16 4.53 28.64
N PHE A 71 -19.13 5.17 29.19
CA PHE A 71 -17.73 4.86 28.86
C PHE A 71 -17.37 3.41 29.19
N ILE A 72 -17.74 2.91 30.37
CA ILE A 72 -17.49 1.52 30.78
C ILE A 72 -18.22 0.54 29.85
N VAL A 73 -19.47 0.83 29.47
CA VAL A 73 -20.23 -0.01 28.53
C VAL A 73 -19.52 -0.08 27.17
N VAL A 74 -19.01 1.04 26.65
CA VAL A 74 -18.26 1.07 25.38
C VAL A 74 -16.96 0.26 25.47
N ILE A 75 -16.22 0.38 26.58
CA ILE A 75 -15.00 -0.40 26.81
C ILE A 75 -15.29 -1.91 26.85
N ILE A 76 -16.34 -2.33 27.57
CA ILE A 76 -16.76 -3.74 27.61
C ILE A 76 -17.16 -4.21 26.21
N GLY A 77 -17.90 -3.39 25.45
CA GLY A 77 -18.27 -3.68 24.07
C GLY A 77 -17.05 -3.88 23.15
N TYR A 78 -16.04 -3.02 23.26
CA TYR A 78 -14.79 -3.15 22.49
C TYR A 78 -14.01 -4.42 22.85
N ILE A 79 -13.93 -4.77 24.13
CA ILE A 79 -13.26 -6.00 24.58
C ILE A 79 -14.00 -7.23 24.03
N ALA A 80 -15.33 -7.23 24.04
CA ALA A 80 -16.13 -8.31 23.47
C ALA A 80 -15.87 -8.46 21.96
N LEU A 81 -15.92 -7.35 21.20
CA LEU A 81 -15.62 -7.35 19.76
C LEU A 81 -14.21 -7.83 19.45
N GLY A 82 -13.21 -7.37 20.23
CA GLY A 82 -11.82 -7.79 20.09
C GLY A 82 -11.62 -9.29 20.36
N THR A 83 -12.31 -9.83 21.36
CA THR A 83 -12.25 -11.27 21.69
C THR A 83 -12.88 -12.12 20.59
N VAL A 84 -14.04 -11.71 20.06
CA VAL A 84 -14.69 -12.39 18.92
C VAL A 84 -13.79 -12.36 17.67
N ALA A 85 -13.15 -11.22 17.39
CA ALA A 85 -12.21 -11.09 16.27
C ALA A 85 -10.96 -11.94 16.46
N TRP A 86 -10.44 -12.09 17.68
CA TRP A 86 -9.26 -12.93 17.95
C TRP A 86 -9.56 -14.42 17.80
N ILE A 87 -10.72 -14.88 18.31
CA ILE A 87 -11.09 -16.30 18.25
C ILE A 87 -11.41 -16.73 16.81
N ASN A 88 -12.05 -15.86 16.03
CA ASN A 88 -12.44 -16.18 14.65
C ASN A 88 -11.42 -15.70 13.59
N GLY A 89 -10.43 -14.90 13.99
CA GLY A 89 -9.44 -14.31 13.10
C GLY A 89 -8.29 -15.27 12.82
N ASP A 90 -8.05 -15.58 11.56
CA ASP A 90 -6.84 -16.29 11.13
C ASP A 90 -5.76 -15.27 10.75
N PRO A 91 -4.66 -15.15 11.52
CA PRO A 91 -3.59 -14.19 11.23
C PRO A 91 -2.85 -14.50 9.92
N ARG A 92 -2.95 -15.72 9.38
CA ARG A 92 -2.28 -16.09 8.11
C ARG A 92 -2.78 -15.29 6.92
N LYS A 93 -4.04 -14.86 6.94
CA LYS A 93 -4.65 -14.03 5.88
C LYS A 93 -4.05 -12.63 5.77
N VAL A 94 -3.39 -12.16 6.82
CA VAL A 94 -2.71 -10.85 6.83
C VAL A 94 -1.29 -10.98 6.29
N VAL A 95 -0.63 -12.13 6.53
CA VAL A 95 0.77 -12.35 6.15
C VAL A 95 0.92 -12.87 4.72
N TYR A 96 0.07 -13.82 4.32
CA TYR A 96 0.21 -14.52 3.05
C TYR A 96 -0.90 -14.12 2.06
N PRO A 97 -0.56 -13.83 0.79
CA PRO A 97 -1.57 -13.65 -0.23
C PRO A 97 -2.27 -14.98 -0.55
N THR A 98 -3.50 -14.86 -1.04
CA THR A 98 -4.35 -15.99 -1.43
C THR A 98 -4.60 -15.97 -2.93
N ASP A 99 -4.55 -17.13 -3.58
CA ASP A 99 -4.90 -17.30 -4.98
C ASP A 99 -6.43 -17.28 -5.20
N SER A 100 -6.87 -17.39 -6.47
CA SER A 100 -8.31 -17.45 -6.78
C SER A 100 -9.03 -18.70 -6.27
N HIS A 101 -8.31 -19.74 -5.84
CA HIS A 101 -8.86 -20.98 -5.30
C HIS A 101 -8.85 -21.00 -3.76
N GLY A 102 -8.49 -19.89 -3.11
CA GLY A 102 -8.44 -19.81 -1.65
C GLY A 102 -7.17 -20.42 -1.03
N GLN A 103 -6.15 -20.74 -1.81
CA GLN A 103 -4.89 -21.32 -1.34
C GLN A 103 -3.86 -20.22 -1.03
N PHE A 104 -3.10 -20.39 0.05
CA PHE A 104 -2.05 -19.46 0.44
C PHE A 104 -0.74 -19.69 -0.33
N CYS A 105 -0.07 -18.61 -0.74
CA CYS A 105 1.22 -18.63 -1.42
C CYS A 105 2.39 -18.60 -0.41
N GLY A 106 3.24 -19.62 -0.38
CA GLY A 106 4.48 -19.63 0.43
C GLY A 106 4.50 -20.39 1.77
N PRO A 107 3.37 -20.69 2.46
CA PRO A 107 3.44 -21.51 3.67
C PRO A 107 3.97 -22.93 3.41
N GLN A 108 4.82 -23.43 4.32
CA GLN A 108 5.22 -24.83 4.30
C GLN A 108 3.98 -25.72 4.58
N ASN A 109 3.87 -26.86 3.87
CA ASN A 109 2.72 -27.79 3.84
C ASN A 109 1.53 -27.42 2.93
N THR A 110 1.69 -26.48 1.99
CA THR A 110 0.72 -26.25 0.91
C THR A 110 1.31 -26.66 -0.45
N PRO A 111 0.48 -26.93 -1.48
CA PRO A 111 0.98 -27.15 -2.85
C PRO A 111 1.78 -25.96 -3.40
N ASN A 112 1.62 -24.78 -2.79
CA ASN A 112 2.28 -23.52 -3.16
C ASN A 112 3.43 -23.14 -2.22
N ALA A 113 4.02 -24.07 -1.47
CA ALA A 113 5.13 -23.78 -0.55
C ALA A 113 6.33 -23.09 -1.24
N ASN A 114 6.68 -23.54 -2.45
CA ASN A 114 7.78 -22.95 -3.24
C ASN A 114 7.37 -21.70 -4.05
N LYS A 115 6.11 -21.25 -3.91
CA LYS A 115 5.53 -20.16 -4.68
C LYS A 115 4.97 -19.12 -3.73
N SER A 116 5.81 -18.18 -3.31
CA SER A 116 5.46 -17.15 -2.32
C SER A 116 4.90 -15.86 -2.90
N ILE A 117 4.98 -15.65 -4.22
CA ILE A 117 4.59 -14.40 -4.87
C ILE A 117 3.26 -14.57 -5.59
N LEU A 118 2.36 -13.61 -5.48
CA LEU A 118 1.08 -13.60 -6.17
C LEU A 118 1.14 -12.83 -7.50
N PHE A 119 0.70 -13.47 -8.57
CA PHE A 119 0.64 -12.93 -9.92
C PHE A 119 -0.81 -12.76 -10.37
N TYR A 120 -1.08 -11.68 -11.11
CA TYR A 120 -2.39 -11.36 -11.68
C TYR A 120 -2.36 -11.57 -13.19
N PHE A 121 -3.34 -12.29 -13.74
CA PHE A 121 -3.38 -12.54 -15.20
C PHE A 121 -3.57 -11.24 -16.00
N ASN A 122 -4.34 -10.30 -15.47
CA ASN A 122 -4.50 -8.98 -16.07
C ASN A 122 -4.68 -7.92 -14.98
N MET A 123 -3.62 -7.19 -14.66
CA MET A 123 -3.67 -6.16 -13.62
C MET A 123 -4.52 -4.94 -14.02
N LEU A 124 -4.75 -4.67 -15.32
CA LEU A 124 -5.53 -3.51 -15.78
C LEU A 124 -7.00 -3.63 -15.44
N LYS A 125 -7.55 -4.85 -15.47
CA LYS A 125 -8.93 -5.09 -15.02
C LYS A 125 -9.13 -4.75 -13.54
N CYS A 126 -8.08 -4.83 -12.71
CA CYS A 126 -8.10 -4.41 -11.31
C CYS A 126 -8.06 -2.89 -11.10
N ALA A 127 -7.54 -2.12 -12.07
CA ALA A 127 -7.45 -0.67 -11.98
C ALA A 127 -8.78 0.03 -12.30
N ASN A 128 -9.78 -0.70 -12.80
CA ASN A 128 -11.09 -0.15 -13.10
C ASN A 128 -11.81 0.25 -11.78
N PRO A 129 -12.32 1.49 -11.67
CA PRO A 129 -13.00 1.98 -10.46
C PRO A 129 -14.22 1.13 -10.04
N ALA A 130 -14.81 0.34 -10.95
CA ALA A 130 -15.89 -0.59 -10.62
C ALA A 130 -15.46 -1.70 -9.64
N VAL A 131 -14.16 -2.05 -9.59
CA VAL A 131 -13.61 -3.09 -8.69
C VAL A 131 -13.57 -2.62 -7.22
N LEU A 132 -13.59 -1.31 -6.99
CA LEU A 132 -13.60 -0.73 -5.64
C LEU A 132 -14.86 -1.10 -4.83
N ILE A 133 -15.95 -1.47 -5.51
CA ILE A 133 -17.24 -1.82 -4.89
C ILE A 133 -17.20 -3.22 -4.25
N ASN A 134 -16.48 -4.18 -4.85
CA ASN A 134 -16.45 -5.57 -4.38
C ASN A 134 -15.15 -5.96 -3.66
N LEU A 135 -14.14 -5.08 -3.62
CA LEU A 135 -12.78 -5.33 -3.10
C LEU A 135 -12.06 -6.55 -3.72
N GLN A 136 -12.69 -7.23 -4.69
CA GLN A 136 -12.20 -8.44 -5.34
C GLN A 136 -12.01 -8.14 -6.83
N CYS A 137 -10.77 -8.29 -7.30
CA CYS A 137 -10.49 -8.22 -8.72
C CYS A 137 -11.20 -9.38 -9.44
N PRO A 138 -11.90 -9.12 -10.56
CA PRO A 138 -12.56 -10.17 -11.35
C PRO A 138 -11.57 -11.01 -12.17
N THR A 139 -10.27 -10.94 -11.88
CA THR A 139 -9.20 -11.63 -12.59
C THR A 139 -8.68 -12.80 -11.78
N THR A 140 -8.29 -13.86 -12.46
CA THR A 140 -7.57 -14.96 -11.84
C THR A 140 -6.22 -14.52 -11.24
N GLN A 141 -5.96 -15.01 -10.03
CA GLN A 141 -4.76 -14.77 -9.23
C GLN A 141 -4.05 -16.11 -9.01
N LEU A 142 -2.74 -16.15 -9.21
CA LEU A 142 -1.93 -17.38 -9.19
C LEU A 142 -0.67 -17.19 -8.35
N CYS A 143 -0.32 -18.16 -7.51
CA CYS A 143 0.98 -18.19 -6.83
C CYS A 143 2.10 -18.57 -7.81
N VAL A 144 3.19 -17.82 -7.83
CA VAL A 144 4.40 -18.04 -8.63
C VAL A 144 5.65 -17.95 -7.75
N SER A 145 6.73 -18.60 -8.19
CA SER A 145 8.04 -18.54 -7.52
C SER A 145 8.84 -17.31 -7.96
N LYS A 146 8.74 -16.92 -9.23
CA LYS A 146 9.42 -15.77 -9.82
C LYS A 146 8.43 -14.98 -10.69
N CYS A 147 8.50 -13.65 -10.62
CA CYS A 147 7.77 -12.79 -11.54
C CYS A 147 8.33 -12.91 -12.97
N PRO A 148 7.50 -12.72 -14.00
CA PRO A 148 7.95 -12.78 -15.38
C PRO A 148 8.94 -11.65 -15.68
N ASP A 149 10.01 -11.97 -16.40
CA ASP A 149 11.09 -11.02 -16.71
C ASP A 149 11.05 -10.50 -18.15
N ARG A 150 10.22 -11.09 -19.01
CA ARG A 150 10.03 -10.69 -20.40
C ARG A 150 8.56 -10.68 -20.82
N PHE A 151 8.28 -9.94 -21.89
CA PHE A 151 7.00 -9.99 -22.57
C PHE A 151 6.83 -11.34 -23.27
N ALA A 152 5.64 -11.94 -23.13
CA ALA A 152 5.26 -13.15 -23.85
C ALA A 152 3.76 -13.13 -24.10
N THR A 153 3.33 -13.58 -25.28
CA THR A 153 1.91 -13.75 -25.60
C THR A 153 1.58 -15.24 -25.69
N LEU A 154 0.31 -15.59 -25.42
CA LEU A 154 -0.15 -16.98 -25.53
C LEU A 154 0.05 -17.53 -26.95
N LEU A 155 -0.27 -16.72 -27.96
CA LEU A 155 -0.17 -17.10 -29.38
C LEU A 155 1.28 -17.37 -29.81
N ASP A 156 2.20 -16.45 -29.47
CA ASP A 156 3.61 -16.60 -29.82
C ASP A 156 4.22 -17.79 -29.07
N SER A 157 3.87 -18.00 -27.79
CA SER A 157 4.40 -19.09 -26.96
C SER A 157 3.82 -20.47 -27.29
N TRP A 158 2.65 -20.51 -27.93
CA TRP A 158 2.06 -21.74 -28.44
C TRP A 158 2.74 -22.20 -29.74
N SER A 159 3.12 -21.23 -30.58
CA SER A 159 3.78 -21.49 -31.86
C SER A 159 5.30 -21.64 -31.74
N ALA A 160 5.93 -20.97 -30.78
CA ALA A 160 7.36 -21.07 -30.49
C ALA A 160 7.60 -22.12 -29.39
N SER A 161 8.73 -22.81 -29.42
CA SER A 161 9.11 -23.85 -28.44
C SER A 161 9.31 -23.36 -26.99
N ASP A 162 8.91 -22.12 -26.66
CA ASP A 162 9.08 -21.46 -25.37
C ASP A 162 7.94 -21.74 -24.36
N TRP A 163 7.09 -22.73 -24.64
CA TRP A 163 6.00 -23.15 -23.77
C TRP A 163 6.42 -23.47 -22.33
N ASN A 164 7.65 -23.98 -22.14
CA ASN A 164 8.18 -24.30 -20.80
C ASN A 164 8.31 -23.08 -19.87
N TYR A 165 8.52 -21.89 -20.44
CA TYR A 165 8.49 -20.64 -19.67
C TYR A 165 7.04 -20.22 -19.39
N TYR A 166 6.20 -20.24 -20.42
CA TYR A 166 4.82 -19.76 -20.35
C TYR A 166 3.94 -20.58 -19.37
N LYS A 167 4.09 -21.91 -19.38
CA LYS A 167 3.29 -22.83 -18.55
C LYS A 167 3.38 -22.56 -17.04
N GLN A 168 4.44 -21.90 -16.58
CA GLN A 168 4.62 -21.57 -15.16
C GLN A 168 3.59 -20.56 -14.64
N PHE A 169 2.97 -19.80 -15.55
CA PHE A 169 1.98 -18.76 -15.27
C PHE A 169 0.55 -19.21 -15.56
N CYS A 170 0.33 -20.48 -15.93
CA CYS A 170 -0.99 -21.07 -16.12
C CYS A 170 -1.49 -21.78 -14.85
N LYS A 171 -2.80 -22.05 -14.78
CA LYS A 171 -3.40 -22.83 -13.69
C LYS A 171 -2.75 -24.23 -13.59
N PRO A 172 -2.64 -24.81 -12.38
CA PRO A 172 -2.13 -26.17 -12.21
C PRO A 172 -3.04 -27.19 -12.92
N GLY A 173 -2.44 -28.13 -13.66
CA GLY A 173 -3.17 -29.17 -14.39
C GLY A 173 -3.56 -28.82 -15.83
N PHE A 174 -3.18 -27.64 -16.33
CA PHE A 174 -3.38 -27.28 -17.73
C PHE A 174 -2.36 -27.99 -18.65
N GLU A 175 -2.87 -28.77 -19.59
CA GLU A 175 -2.11 -29.48 -20.62
C GLU A 175 -2.48 -28.94 -22.01
N LEU A 176 -1.46 -28.68 -22.85
CA LEU A 176 -1.60 -28.04 -24.16
C LEU A 176 -2.55 -28.79 -25.11
N SER A 177 -2.59 -30.12 -25.00
CA SER A 177 -3.37 -30.99 -25.90
C SER A 177 -4.85 -31.10 -25.51
N SER A 178 -5.28 -30.50 -24.40
CA SER A 178 -6.62 -30.74 -23.84
C SER A 178 -7.70 -29.79 -24.36
N LYS A 179 -7.34 -28.60 -24.85
CA LYS A 179 -8.28 -27.53 -25.22
C LYS A 179 -7.74 -26.66 -26.37
N SER A 180 -8.65 -26.05 -27.12
CA SER A 180 -8.31 -25.06 -28.15
C SER A 180 -7.94 -23.69 -27.52
N ILE A 181 -7.14 -22.87 -28.22
CA ILE A 181 -6.69 -21.55 -27.72
C ILE A 181 -7.87 -20.65 -27.28
N LEU A 182 -9.00 -20.71 -27.99
CA LEU A 182 -10.19 -19.92 -27.65
C LEU A 182 -10.83 -20.35 -26.32
N GLU A 183 -10.83 -21.65 -26.02
CA GLU A 183 -11.34 -22.17 -24.75
C GLU A 183 -10.39 -21.80 -23.61
N VAL A 184 -9.08 -21.82 -23.83
CA VAL A 184 -8.08 -21.39 -22.82
C VAL A 184 -8.28 -19.93 -22.41
N ILE A 185 -8.53 -19.05 -23.37
CA ILE A 185 -8.78 -17.62 -23.12
C ILE A 185 -10.12 -17.43 -22.42
N ARG A 186 -11.16 -18.16 -22.83
CA ARG A 186 -12.51 -18.07 -22.25
C ARG A 186 -12.55 -18.57 -20.80
N ASP A 187 -11.88 -19.68 -20.52
CA ASP A 187 -11.87 -20.33 -19.20
C ASP A 187 -10.82 -19.68 -18.26
N GLU A 188 -10.09 -18.66 -18.74
CA GLU A 188 -9.00 -17.96 -18.05
C GLU A 188 -7.97 -18.96 -17.45
N ASP A 189 -7.64 -20.02 -18.20
CA ASP A 189 -6.71 -21.07 -17.74
C ASP A 189 -5.25 -20.62 -17.81
N CYS A 190 -4.95 -19.73 -18.77
CA CYS A 190 -3.68 -19.03 -18.90
C CYS A 190 -3.93 -17.54 -19.19
N PRO A 191 -2.99 -16.64 -18.86
CA PRO A 191 -3.06 -15.27 -19.33
C PRO A 191 -3.00 -15.23 -20.87
N SER A 192 -3.51 -14.18 -21.51
CA SER A 192 -3.38 -13.96 -22.96
C SER A 192 -2.06 -13.26 -23.33
N MET A 193 -1.56 -12.43 -22.41
CA MET A 193 -0.26 -11.76 -22.48
C MET A 193 0.35 -11.68 -21.09
N ILE A 194 1.68 -11.72 -21.04
CA ILE A 194 2.49 -11.60 -19.84
C ILE A 194 3.32 -10.32 -19.97
N VAL A 195 3.25 -9.48 -18.94
CA VAL A 195 4.01 -8.22 -18.85
C VAL A 195 5.15 -8.43 -17.85
N PRO A 196 6.39 -8.04 -18.18
CA PRO A 196 7.51 -8.21 -17.29
C PRO A 196 7.30 -7.36 -16.04
N SER A 197 7.51 -8.01 -14.91
CA SER A 197 7.18 -7.50 -13.60
C SER A 197 8.25 -7.88 -12.61
N ARG A 198 8.40 -7.05 -11.57
CA ARG A 198 9.32 -7.32 -10.47
C ARG A 198 8.52 -7.51 -9.19
N PRO A 199 9.03 -8.33 -8.25
CA PRO A 199 8.54 -8.26 -6.89
C PRO A 199 8.83 -6.84 -6.39
N CYS A 200 7.86 -6.19 -5.75
CA CYS A 200 8.15 -4.96 -5.05
C CYS A 200 9.21 -5.27 -3.98
N GLU A 201 10.31 -4.54 -3.97
CA GLU A 201 11.43 -4.78 -3.04
C GLU A 201 11.54 -3.68 -1.95
N TYR A 202 10.96 -2.48 -2.14
CA TYR A 202 10.82 -1.44 -1.09
C TYR A 202 9.90 -0.25 -1.48
N ILE A 203 9.09 0.28 -0.53
CA ILE A 203 8.49 1.63 -0.63
C ILE A 203 9.28 2.65 0.16
N ARG A 204 9.48 3.83 -0.43
CA ARG A 204 9.79 5.05 0.33
C ARG A 204 8.47 5.79 0.55
N ILE A 205 7.95 5.78 1.78
CA ILE A 205 6.79 6.61 2.13
C ILE A 205 7.29 8.05 2.22
N THR A 206 7.01 8.87 1.23
CA THR A 206 7.14 10.32 1.39
C THR A 206 5.90 10.79 2.13
N VAL A 207 5.99 10.89 3.45
CA VAL A 207 4.98 11.60 4.24
C VAL A 207 5.04 13.06 3.78
N THR A 208 4.07 13.49 2.97
CA THR A 208 3.79 14.92 2.78
C THR A 208 3.21 15.47 4.08
N THR A 209 4.08 15.66 5.07
CA THR A 209 3.88 16.80 5.98
C THR A 209 3.98 18.06 5.12
N THR A 210 3.12 19.03 5.37
CA THR A 210 2.78 20.23 4.58
C THR A 210 3.91 21.21 4.20
N ALA A 211 5.17 20.77 4.11
CA ALA A 211 6.27 21.56 3.56
C ALA A 211 6.50 21.17 2.09
N HIS A 212 5.83 21.88 1.19
CA HIS A 212 6.18 21.85 -0.23
C HIS A 212 7.61 22.39 -0.44
N CYS A 213 8.32 21.74 -1.36
CA CYS A 213 9.61 22.12 -1.95
C CYS A 213 10.88 21.74 -1.18
N LEU A 214 11.28 20.46 -1.24
CA LEU A 214 12.71 20.10 -1.36
C LEU A 214 12.99 18.70 -1.99
N PHE A 215 12.01 17.98 -2.51
CA PHE A 215 12.26 16.80 -3.36
C PHE A 215 11.32 16.80 -4.57
N ALA A 216 11.73 17.47 -5.65
CA ALA A 216 11.16 17.26 -6.97
C ALA A 216 11.86 16.04 -7.61
N GLY A 217 11.17 14.90 -7.60
CA GLY A 217 11.53 13.71 -8.37
C GLY A 217 10.43 12.64 -8.26
N PRO A 218 9.90 12.10 -9.37
CA PRO A 218 8.88 11.06 -9.34
C PRO A 218 9.52 9.72 -8.92
N LEU A 219 9.38 9.33 -7.66
CA LEU A 219 9.83 8.03 -7.17
C LEU A 219 8.75 6.97 -7.41
N ASN A 220 8.74 6.40 -8.61
CA ASN A 220 7.88 5.29 -9.00
C ASN A 220 8.41 3.95 -8.43
N LYS A 221 8.29 3.68 -7.12
CA LYS A 221 8.61 2.34 -6.56
C LYS A 221 7.65 1.98 -5.40
N CYS A 222 6.88 0.91 -5.62
CA CYS A 222 5.79 0.38 -4.80
C CYS A 222 6.26 -0.47 -3.59
N VAL A 223 5.43 -0.61 -2.54
CA VAL A 223 5.78 -1.33 -1.29
C VAL A 223 5.98 -2.81 -1.55
N SER A 224 7.07 -3.35 -1.01
CA SER A 224 7.39 -4.78 -0.88
C SER A 224 6.57 -5.56 0.13
N VAL A 225 5.66 -4.93 0.86
CA VAL A 225 4.85 -5.59 1.90
C VAL A 225 3.88 -6.61 1.31
N LEU A 226 3.54 -6.46 0.04
CA LEU A 226 2.68 -7.39 -0.67
C LEU A 226 3.56 -8.26 -1.56
N GLN A 227 3.71 -9.54 -1.23
CA GLN A 227 4.38 -10.54 -2.07
C GLN A 227 3.61 -10.68 -3.41
N ARG A 228 3.76 -9.70 -4.30
CA ARG A 228 2.97 -9.53 -5.52
C ARG A 228 3.86 -9.04 -6.66
N CYS A 229 3.57 -9.50 -7.88
CA CYS A 229 4.26 -9.01 -9.07
C CYS A 229 3.63 -7.71 -9.56
N PHE A 230 4.45 -6.66 -9.68
CA PHE A 230 4.04 -5.40 -10.30
C PHE A 230 4.87 -5.13 -11.56
N PRO A 231 4.25 -4.61 -12.64
CA PRO A 231 4.96 -4.27 -13.87
C PRO A 231 6.14 -3.33 -13.63
N ASP A 232 7.26 -3.62 -14.30
CA ASP A 232 8.52 -2.88 -14.17
C ASP A 232 8.50 -1.60 -15.00
N PHE A 233 7.78 -0.58 -14.52
CA PHE A 233 7.70 0.72 -15.18
C PHE A 233 8.95 1.56 -14.91
N ILE A 234 9.70 1.88 -15.96
CA ILE A 234 10.90 2.72 -15.91
C ILE A 234 10.69 3.92 -16.84
N THR A 235 10.91 5.13 -16.34
CA THR A 235 10.90 6.35 -17.17
C THR A 235 12.31 6.63 -17.67
N ARG A 236 12.54 6.60 -18.98
CA ARG A 236 13.81 7.02 -19.61
C ARG A 236 13.54 8.18 -20.56
N ASN A 237 14.27 9.29 -20.40
CA ASN A 237 14.16 10.49 -21.25
C ASN A 237 12.72 11.03 -21.42
N GLY A 238 11.91 10.98 -20.37
CA GLY A 238 10.50 11.44 -20.41
C GLY A 238 9.52 10.46 -21.08
N SER A 239 9.99 9.34 -21.63
CA SER A 239 9.16 8.26 -22.17
C SER A 239 9.01 7.11 -21.15
N LEU A 240 7.80 6.57 -21.01
CA LEU A 240 7.51 5.43 -20.14
C LEU A 240 7.87 4.13 -20.86
N THR A 241 8.68 3.29 -20.21
CA THR A 241 9.11 1.98 -20.71
C THR A 241 8.75 0.89 -19.71
N VAL A 242 8.58 -0.32 -20.20
CA VAL A 242 8.43 -1.53 -19.39
C VAL A 242 9.59 -2.46 -19.75
N ALA A 243 10.43 -2.80 -18.76
CA ALA A 243 11.64 -3.61 -18.98
C ALA A 243 12.52 -3.15 -20.18
N ASN A 244 12.68 -1.83 -20.35
CA ASN A 244 13.45 -1.18 -21.44
C ASN A 244 12.80 -1.21 -22.84
N GLU A 245 11.56 -1.69 -22.97
CA GLU A 245 10.77 -1.61 -24.21
C GLU A 245 9.65 -0.57 -24.12
N THR A 246 9.32 0.06 -25.25
CA THR A 246 8.21 1.03 -25.40
C THR A 246 7.02 0.47 -26.15
N ILE A 247 7.20 -0.63 -26.88
CA ILE A 247 6.18 -1.26 -27.73
C ILE A 247 6.13 -2.74 -27.37
N PHE A 248 4.94 -3.25 -27.09
CA PHE A 248 4.72 -4.66 -26.78
C PHE A 248 3.53 -5.19 -27.60
N LYS A 249 3.38 -6.51 -27.67
CA LYS A 249 2.22 -7.14 -28.31
C LYS A 249 1.12 -7.40 -27.28
N ASP A 250 -0.12 -7.04 -27.61
CA ASP A 250 -1.28 -7.40 -26.81
C ASP A 250 -1.67 -8.88 -26.97
N GLY A 251 -2.66 -9.34 -26.19
CA GLY A 251 -3.19 -10.71 -26.28
C GLY A 251 -3.80 -11.08 -27.64
N ASN A 252 -4.00 -10.10 -28.53
CA ASN A 252 -4.47 -10.26 -29.91
C ASN A 252 -3.35 -10.10 -30.94
N ASN A 253 -2.08 -10.09 -30.49
CA ASN A 253 -0.88 -9.93 -31.33
C ASN A 253 -0.74 -8.56 -32.01
N ASN A 254 -1.47 -7.54 -31.56
CA ASN A 254 -1.31 -6.16 -32.05
C ASN A 254 -0.22 -5.44 -31.25
N LYS A 255 0.57 -4.61 -31.92
CA LYS A 255 1.58 -3.76 -31.27
C LYS A 255 0.90 -2.58 -30.56
N ARG A 256 1.17 -2.43 -29.26
CA ARG A 256 0.67 -1.36 -28.39
C ARG A 256 1.83 -0.63 -27.72
N SER A 257 1.64 0.65 -27.41
CA SER A 257 2.64 1.44 -26.71
C SER A 257 2.44 1.34 -25.19
N VAL A 258 3.52 1.48 -24.43
CA VAL A 258 3.46 1.50 -22.96
C VAL A 258 2.63 2.68 -22.44
N SER A 259 2.50 3.76 -23.20
CA SER A 259 1.61 4.88 -22.89
C SER A 259 0.14 4.45 -22.84
N ASP A 260 -0.27 3.55 -23.73
CA ASP A 260 -1.66 3.03 -23.76
C ASP A 260 -2.00 2.22 -22.50
N LEU A 261 -1.01 1.51 -21.93
CA LEU A 261 -1.16 0.81 -20.64
C LEU A 261 -1.38 1.79 -19.48
N LYS A 262 -0.66 2.91 -19.49
CA LYS A 262 -0.78 3.95 -18.46
C LYS A 262 -2.15 4.62 -18.54
N ASP A 263 -2.61 4.93 -19.75
CA ASP A 263 -3.90 5.58 -19.96
C ASP A 263 -5.08 4.66 -19.61
N ALA A 264 -4.94 3.34 -19.82
CA ALA A 264 -5.92 2.35 -19.39
C ALA A 264 -5.99 2.14 -17.86
N ALA A 265 -4.97 2.57 -17.13
CA ALA A 265 -4.90 2.44 -15.66
C ALA A 265 -5.33 3.72 -14.92
N LYS A 266 -5.64 4.80 -15.65
CA LYS A 266 -6.10 6.08 -15.13
C LYS A 266 -7.63 6.10 -15.03
#